data_AF-A0A2Z5UX05-F1
#
_entry.id   AF-A0A2Z5UX05-F1
#
_cell.length_a   1.000
_cell.length_b   1.000
_cell.length_c   1.000
_cell.angle_alpha   90.00
_cell.angle_beta   90.00
_cell.angle_gamma   90.00
#
_symmetry.space_group_name_H-M   'P 1'
#
loop_
_entity.id
_entity.type
_entity.pdbx_description
1 polymer ?
#
loop_
_entity_poly.entity_id
_entity_poly.type
_entity_poly.pdbx_seq_one_letter_code
_entity_poly.pdbx_strand_id
1 'polypeptide(L)'
;MLILINKKAQQGFSLTEVMLSLFILSVGLLGFTQSQLMALRTSEQAYFINLADLKNNELAERVYSCGDQACIQAQLHLAEENIAKIFPEGEAFLTKQGDDYQYKISWRSLYYHPQFKRSLQLLFRL
;
A
#
# COMPACT_ATOMS: atom_id res chain seq x y z
N MET A 1 -43.92 8.68 54.17
CA MET A 1 -42.68 9.29 53.65
C MET A 1 -43.00 9.87 52.28
N LEU A 2 -43.20 11.19 52.19
CA LEU A 2 -43.63 11.87 50.96
C LEU A 2 -42.39 12.12 50.06
N ILE A 3 -42.41 11.57 48.83
CA ILE A 3 -41.38 11.83 47.83
C ILE A 3 -41.71 13.17 47.17
N LEU A 4 -40.97 14.22 47.53
CA LEU A 4 -41.00 15.52 46.85
C LEU A 4 -40.29 15.39 45.50
N ILE A 5 -41.04 15.26 44.41
CA ILE A 5 -40.51 15.32 43.04
C ILE A 5 -40.19 16.78 42.73
N ASN A 6 -38.92 17.14 42.86
CA ASN A 6 -38.42 18.44 42.46
C ASN A 6 -38.37 18.49 40.92
N LYS A 7 -39.33 19.20 40.29
CA LYS A 7 -39.33 19.46 38.85
C LYS A 7 -38.18 20.42 38.52
N LYS A 8 -36.96 19.91 38.41
CA LYS A 8 -35.86 20.64 37.77
C LYS A 8 -36.28 20.93 36.33
N ALA A 9 -36.22 22.21 35.95
CA ALA A 9 -36.62 22.71 34.64
C ALA A 9 -35.97 21.89 33.52
N GLN A 10 -36.78 21.28 32.66
CA GLN A 10 -36.32 20.72 31.39
C GLN A 10 -35.85 21.89 30.52
N GLN A 11 -34.54 22.12 30.48
CA GLN A 11 -33.93 23.02 29.51
C GLN A 11 -33.87 22.26 28.17
N GLY A 12 -34.68 22.71 27.21
CA GLY A 12 -34.56 22.26 25.82
C GLY A 12 -33.24 22.74 25.23
N PHE A 13 -32.78 22.03 24.20
CA PHE A 13 -31.58 22.43 23.45
C PHE A 13 -31.80 23.76 22.75
N SER A 14 -30.84 24.66 22.85
CA SER A 14 -30.89 25.90 22.08
C SER A 14 -30.55 25.64 20.60
N LEU A 15 -31.06 26.47 19.70
CA LEU A 15 -30.77 26.35 18.26
C LEU A 15 -29.25 26.36 17.98
N THR A 16 -28.52 27.23 18.67
CA THR A 16 -27.07 27.39 18.50
C THR A 16 -26.30 26.16 18.99
N GLU A 17 -26.78 25.48 20.03
CA GLU A 17 -26.20 24.25 20.57
C GLU A 17 -26.35 23.07 19.61
N VAL A 18 -27.51 22.96 18.95
CA VAL A 18 -27.73 21.95 17.90
C VAL A 18 -26.85 22.24 16.69
N MET A 19 -26.74 23.50 16.26
CA MET A 19 -25.87 23.87 15.14
C MET A 19 -24.39 23.59 15.43
N LEU A 20 -23.93 23.90 16.65
CA LEU A 20 -22.55 23.62 17.07
C LEU A 20 -22.28 22.11 17.12
N SER A 21 -23.23 21.33 17.62
CA SER A 21 -23.12 19.86 17.67
C SER A 21 -23.02 19.26 16.27
N LEU A 22 -23.87 19.70 15.34
CA LEU A 22 -23.83 19.26 13.94
C LEU A 22 -22.53 19.69 13.24
N PHE A 23 -22.02 20.89 13.55
CA PHE A 23 -20.75 21.37 13.02
C PHE A 23 -19.58 20.49 13.47
N ILE A 24 -19.46 20.24 14.78
CA ILE A 24 -18.41 19.38 15.35
C ILE A 24 -18.52 17.96 14.78
N LEU A 25 -19.74 17.41 14.68
CA LEU A 25 -19.98 16.09 14.10
C LEU A 25 -19.51 16.02 12.63
N SER A 26 -19.84 17.04 11.83
CA SER A 26 -19.47 17.09 10.41
C SER A 26 -17.95 17.13 10.23
N VAL A 27 -17.25 17.95 11.02
CA VAL A 27 -15.78 18.02 11.00
C VAL A 27 -15.17 16.70 11.47
N GLY A 28 -15.73 16.08 12.51
CA GLY A 28 -15.29 14.77 13.00
C GLY A 28 -15.44 13.66 11.93
N LEU A 29 -16.54 13.66 11.20
CA LEU A 29 -16.79 12.68 10.13
C LEU A 29 -15.80 12.84 8.97
N LEU A 30 -15.50 14.09 8.58
CA LEU A 30 -14.48 14.40 7.57
C LEU A 30 -13.10 13.90 8.01
N GLY A 31 -12.70 14.15 9.26
CA GLY A 31 -11.44 13.63 9.79
C GLY A 31 -11.38 12.09 9.80
N PHE A 32 -12.48 11.44 10.18
CA PHE A 32 -12.58 9.99 10.18
C PHE A 32 -12.46 9.39 8.78
N THR A 33 -13.15 9.94 7.79
CA THR A 33 -13.05 9.48 6.39
C THR A 33 -11.64 9.66 5.82
N GLN A 34 -10.95 10.75 6.17
CA GLN A 34 -9.55 10.95 5.80
C GLN A 34 -8.63 9.87 6.40
N SER A 35 -8.82 9.51 7.68
CA SER A 35 -8.05 8.43 8.31
C SER A 35 -8.27 7.07 7.64
N GLN A 36 -9.51 6.76 7.23
CA GLN A 36 -9.83 5.53 6.52
C GLN A 36 -9.13 5.48 5.16
N LEU A 37 -9.16 6.58 4.40
CA LEU A 37 -8.43 6.68 3.13
C LEU A 37 -6.93 6.51 3.33
N MET A 38 -6.36 7.11 4.38
CA MET A 38 -4.94 6.94 4.69
C MET A 38 -4.60 5.49 5.02
N ALA A 39 -5.41 4.83 5.84
CA ALA A 39 -5.21 3.42 6.18
C ALA A 39 -5.27 2.52 4.94
N LEU A 40 -6.23 2.75 4.04
CA LEU A 40 -6.33 2.01 2.77
C LEU A 40 -5.09 2.20 1.90
N ARG A 41 -4.60 3.44 1.75
CA ARG A 41 -3.38 3.75 0.98
C ARG A 41 -2.16 3.05 1.56
N THR A 42 -1.99 3.07 2.88
CA THR A 42 -0.86 2.42 3.55
C THR A 42 -0.95 0.90 3.41
N SER A 43 -2.15 0.32 3.54
CA SER A 43 -2.37 -1.13 3.39
C SER A 43 -2.06 -1.59 1.96
N GLU A 44 -2.53 -0.87 0.95
CA GLU A 44 -2.25 -1.19 -0.45
C GLU A 44 -0.75 -1.08 -0.77
N GLN A 45 -0.08 -0.06 -0.24
CA GLN A 45 1.37 0.08 -0.39
C GLN A 45 2.12 -1.11 0.23
N ALA A 46 1.79 -1.49 1.46
CA ALA A 46 2.39 -2.64 2.12
C ALA A 46 2.14 -3.94 1.36
N TYR A 47 0.93 -4.11 0.81
CA TYR A 47 0.58 -5.24 -0.03
C TYR A 47 1.50 -5.36 -1.25
N PHE A 48 1.70 -4.29 -2.02
CA PHE A 48 2.55 -4.34 -3.21
C PHE A 48 4.03 -4.55 -2.87
N ILE A 49 4.53 -3.98 -1.77
CA ILE A 49 5.91 -4.22 -1.30
C ILE A 49 6.08 -5.70 -0.95
N ASN A 50 5.18 -6.27 -0.14
CA ASN A 50 5.24 -7.68 0.23
C ASN A 50 5.12 -8.61 -0.99
N LEU A 51 4.28 -8.24 -1.96
CA LEU A 51 4.14 -9.00 -3.20
C LEU A 51 5.43 -8.94 -4.05
N ALA A 52 6.05 -7.77 -4.15
CA ALA A 52 7.34 -7.60 -4.82
C ALA A 52 8.43 -8.42 -4.12
N ASP A 53 8.52 -8.37 -2.79
CA ASP A 53 9.45 -9.16 -1.98
C ASP A 53 9.25 -10.66 -2.16
N LEU A 54 8.01 -11.13 -2.19
CA LEU A 54 7.69 -12.52 -2.45
C LEU A 54 8.18 -12.96 -3.83
N LYS A 55 7.92 -12.16 -4.88
CA LYS A 55 8.37 -12.47 -6.25
C LYS A 55 9.87 -12.43 -6.41
N ASN A 56 10.49 -11.55 -5.66
CA ASN A 56 11.93 -11.42 -5.56
C ASN A 56 12.57 -12.64 -4.89
N ASN A 57 12.06 -13.07 -3.74
CA ASN A 57 12.53 -14.27 -3.07
C ASN A 57 12.31 -15.53 -3.93
N GLU A 58 11.14 -15.67 -4.56
CA GLU A 58 10.86 -16.74 -5.50
C GLU A 58 11.85 -16.76 -6.67
N LEU A 59 12.20 -15.60 -7.24
CA LEU A 59 13.19 -15.50 -8.31
C LEU A 59 14.59 -15.86 -7.81
N ALA A 60 14.99 -15.35 -6.65
CA ALA A 60 16.28 -15.66 -6.05
C ALA A 60 16.43 -17.18 -5.82
N GLU A 61 15.42 -17.83 -5.23
CA GLU A 61 15.42 -19.29 -5.03
C GLU A 61 15.54 -20.05 -6.36
N ARG A 62 14.82 -19.64 -7.40
CA ARG A 62 14.91 -20.25 -8.73
C ARG A 62 16.30 -20.06 -9.36
N VAL A 63 16.87 -18.86 -9.24
CA VAL A 63 18.23 -18.56 -9.74
C VAL A 63 19.28 -19.35 -8.97
N TYR A 64 19.18 -19.48 -7.64
CA TYR A 64 20.09 -20.32 -6.85
C TYR A 64 19.99 -21.80 -7.19
N SER A 65 18.82 -22.28 -7.62
CA SER A 65 18.65 -23.65 -8.09
C SER A 65 19.23 -23.89 -9.49
N CYS A 66 19.50 -22.82 -10.26
CA CYS A 66 20.06 -22.92 -11.60
C CYS A 66 21.57 -23.16 -11.53
N GLY A 67 22.05 -24.23 -12.16
CA GLY A 67 23.48 -24.55 -12.24
C GLY A 67 24.22 -23.95 -13.45
N ASP A 68 23.53 -23.24 -14.35
CA ASP A 68 24.11 -22.68 -15.57
C ASP A 68 23.44 -21.34 -15.97
N GLN A 69 24.19 -20.49 -16.68
CA GLN A 69 23.82 -19.16 -17.13
C GLN A 69 22.56 -19.18 -18.02
N ALA A 70 22.38 -20.22 -18.85
CA ALA A 70 21.22 -20.36 -19.71
C ALA A 70 19.91 -20.53 -18.92
N CYS A 71 19.94 -21.26 -17.80
CA CYS A 71 18.79 -21.45 -16.90
C CYS A 71 18.39 -20.12 -16.27
N ILE A 72 19.38 -19.33 -15.85
CA ILE A 72 19.17 -18.04 -15.20
C ILE A 72 18.49 -17.07 -16.16
N GLN A 73 18.97 -16.97 -17.41
CA GLN A 73 18.32 -16.13 -18.42
C GLN A 73 16.86 -16.52 -18.67
N ALA A 74 16.56 -17.83 -18.71
CA ALA A 74 15.19 -18.30 -18.86
C ALA A 74 14.30 -17.89 -17.68
N GLN A 75 14.80 -18.02 -16.44
CA GLN A 75 14.06 -17.61 -15.24
C GLN A 75 13.81 -16.09 -15.20
N LEU A 76 14.79 -15.29 -15.63
CA LEU A 76 14.65 -13.84 -15.68
C LEU A 76 13.60 -13.42 -16.71
N HIS A 77 13.60 -14.03 -17.90
CA HIS A 77 12.59 -13.75 -18.93
C HIS A 77 11.16 -14.10 -18.46
N LEU A 78 10.98 -15.25 -17.82
CA LEU A 78 9.71 -15.67 -17.23
C LEU A 78 9.26 -14.72 -16.11
N ALA A 79 10.20 -14.20 -15.32
CA ALA A 79 9.88 -13.26 -14.25
C ALA A 79 9.38 -11.91 -14.80
N GLU A 80 10.01 -11.38 -15.86
CA GLU A 80 9.54 -10.16 -16.54
C GLU A 80 8.10 -10.31 -17.06
N GLU A 81 7.78 -11.42 -17.71
CA GLU A 81 6.43 -11.68 -18.23
C GLU A 81 5.38 -11.73 -17.10
N ASN A 82 5.73 -12.38 -15.99
CA ASN A 82 4.82 -12.49 -14.84
C ASN A 82 4.59 -11.13 -14.17
N ILE A 83 5.62 -10.28 -14.06
CA ILE A 83 5.47 -8.96 -13.43
C ILE A 83 4.52 -8.06 -14.21
N ALA A 84 4.60 -8.07 -15.54
CA ALA A 84 3.70 -7.29 -16.39
C ALA A 84 2.22 -7.67 -16.21
N LYS A 85 1.93 -8.92 -15.80
CA LYS A 85 0.57 -9.41 -15.52
C LYS A 85 0.10 -9.11 -14.10
N ILE A 86 1.04 -9.06 -13.14
CA ILE A 86 0.73 -8.98 -11.70
C ILE A 86 0.62 -7.52 -11.22
N PHE A 87 1.40 -6.60 -11.80
CA PHE A 87 1.46 -5.22 -11.35
C PHE A 87 0.83 -4.25 -12.37
N PRO A 88 -0.08 -3.34 -11.94
CA PRO A 88 -0.64 -2.32 -12.82
C PRO A 88 0.44 -1.31 -13.23
N GLU A 89 0.67 -1.17 -14.54
CA GLU A 89 1.80 -0.39 -15.09
C GLU A 89 3.15 -0.79 -14.45
N GLY A 90 3.30 -2.06 -14.09
CA GLY A 90 4.51 -2.63 -13.52
C GLY A 90 5.57 -2.86 -14.59
N GLU A 91 6.72 -2.24 -14.42
CA GLU A 91 7.89 -2.44 -15.27
C GLU A 91 8.96 -3.16 -14.44
N ALA A 92 9.43 -4.30 -14.94
CA ALA A 92 10.63 -4.94 -14.44
C ALA A 92 11.82 -4.47 -15.28
N PHE A 93 12.91 -4.08 -14.62
CA PHE A 93 14.16 -3.76 -15.29
C PHE A 93 15.24 -4.73 -14.81
N LEU A 94 15.80 -5.47 -15.76
CA LEU A 94 17.04 -6.22 -15.58
C LEU A 94 18.21 -5.34 -15.97
N THR A 95 19.08 -5.03 -15.01
CA THR A 95 20.36 -4.38 -15.30
C THR A 95 21.48 -5.30 -14.85
N LYS A 96 22.27 -5.79 -15.80
CA LYS A 96 23.51 -6.52 -15.50
C LYS A 96 24.59 -5.50 -15.15
N GLN A 97 25.09 -5.54 -13.92
CA GLN A 97 26.16 -4.66 -13.44
C GLN A 97 27.39 -5.52 -13.12
N GLY A 98 28.19 -5.85 -14.14
CA GLY A 98 29.35 -6.75 -13.98
C GLY A 98 28.93 -8.21 -13.82
N ASP A 99 29.39 -8.85 -12.74
CA ASP A 99 28.99 -10.22 -12.32
C ASP A 99 27.70 -10.22 -11.47
N ASP A 100 27.25 -9.03 -11.05
CA ASP A 100 26.01 -8.87 -10.30
C ASP A 100 24.84 -8.58 -11.25
N TYR A 101 23.73 -9.22 -10.98
CA TYR A 101 22.46 -9.00 -11.66
C TYR A 101 21.57 -8.18 -10.74
N GLN A 102 21.14 -7.01 -11.23
CA GLN A 102 20.17 -6.19 -10.54
C GLN A 102 18.81 -6.41 -11.17
N TYR A 103 17.86 -6.90 -10.37
CA TYR A 103 16.46 -6.98 -10.76
C TYR A 103 15.68 -5.91 -10.02
N LYS A 104 15.15 -4.96 -10.77
CA LYS A 104 14.36 -3.85 -10.23
C LYS A 104 12.92 -4.01 -10.67
N ILE A 105 12.04 -4.24 -9.71
CA ILE A 105 10.59 -4.17 -9.92
C ILE A 105 10.16 -2.74 -9.69
N SER A 106 9.50 -2.12 -10.65
CA SER A 106 8.92 -0.78 -10.55
C SER A 106 7.42 -0.85 -10.81
N TRP A 107 6.60 -0.15 -10.03
CA TRP A 107 5.16 -0.09 -10.26
C TRP A 107 4.60 1.31 -9.98
N ARG A 108 3.44 1.58 -10.59
CA ARG A 108 2.68 2.80 -10.33
C ARG A 108 1.68 2.54 -9.22
N SER A 109 1.69 3.39 -8.20
CA SER A 109 0.61 3.42 -7.20
C SER A 109 -0.47 4.40 -7.66
N LEU A 110 -1.73 3.99 -7.57
CA LEU A 110 -2.89 4.81 -7.92
C LEU A 110 -3.11 6.00 -6.97
N TYR A 111 -2.48 6.00 -5.79
CA TYR A 111 -2.71 6.99 -4.74
C TYR A 111 -1.53 7.94 -4.50
N TYR A 112 -0.39 7.71 -5.16
CA TYR A 112 0.77 8.61 -5.12
C TYR A 112 0.85 9.41 -6.42
N HIS A 113 1.50 10.58 -6.35
CA HIS A 113 1.69 11.45 -7.51
C HIS A 113 2.28 10.64 -8.68
N PRO A 114 1.74 10.77 -9.92
CA PRO A 114 2.10 9.94 -11.07
C PRO A 114 3.57 10.04 -11.52
N GLN A 115 4.34 10.96 -10.92
CA GLN A 115 5.77 11.18 -11.14
C GLN A 115 6.65 10.21 -10.31
N PHE A 116 6.13 9.63 -9.22
CA PHE A 116 6.88 8.76 -8.32
C PHE A 116 6.54 7.29 -8.56
N LYS A 117 7.32 6.64 -9.42
CA LYS A 117 7.33 5.17 -9.53
C LYS A 117 7.97 4.59 -8.27
N ARG A 118 7.27 3.69 -7.58
CA ARG A 118 7.83 2.92 -6.47
C ARG A 118 8.64 1.77 -7.07
N SER A 119 9.80 1.50 -6.49
CA SER A 119 10.64 0.39 -6.96
C SER A 119 11.26 -0.37 -5.81
N LEU A 120 11.36 -1.68 -5.98
CA LEU A 120 12.09 -2.56 -5.10
C LEU A 120 13.19 -3.26 -5.90
N GLN A 121 14.40 -3.23 -5.37
CA GLN A 121 15.60 -3.74 -6.03
C GLN A 121 16.08 -4.99 -5.32
N LEU A 122 16.31 -6.04 -6.10
CA LEU A 122 17.15 -7.16 -5.71
C LEU A 122 18.50 -7.07 -6.39
N LEU A 123 19.53 -7.36 -5.60
CA LEU A 123 20.89 -7.58 -6.05
C LEU A 123 21.19 -9.05 -5.81
N PHE A 124 21.54 -9.78 -6.87
CA PHE A 124 22.03 -11.13 -6.77
C PHE A 124 23.34 -11.25 -7.53
N ARG A 125 24.31 -11.93 -6.90
CA ARG A 125 25.62 -12.21 -7.47
C ARG A 125 25.63 -13.66 -7.96
N LEU A 126 26.06 -13.87 -9.20
CA LEU A 126 26.27 -15.20 -9.77
C LEU A 126 27.70 -15.69 -9.55
#